data_AF-A0A139MEA8-F1
#
_entry.id   AF-A0A139MEA8-F1
#
_cell.length_a   1.000
_cell.length_b   1.000
_cell.length_c   1.000
_cell.angle_alpha   90.00
_cell.angle_beta   90.00
_cell.angle_gamma   90.00
#
_symmetry.space_group_name_H-M   'P 1'
#
loop_
_entity.id
_entity.type
_entity.pdbx_description
1 polymer ?
#
loop_
_entity_poly.entity_id
_entity_poly.type
_entity_poly.pdbx_seq_one_letter_code
_entity_poly.pdbx_strand_id
1 'polypeptide(L)'
;MIRKFTLGSGEATFGADIMMGAGNAAGRFLGPLIVLYATSASIPVGIGSIIGAIIFYKWDKPIAGGAILGAMIMGAFFPVVAQG
;
A
#
# COMPACT_ATOMS: atom_id res chain seq x y z
N MET A 1 14.05 12.99 -42.40
CA MET A 1 13.10 11.86 -42.36
C MET A 1 13.42 10.80 -41.30
N ILE A 2 14.11 11.12 -40.19
CA ILE A 2 14.44 10.14 -39.12
C ILE A 2 13.62 10.34 -37.83
N ARG A 3 13.07 11.53 -37.57
CA ARG A 3 12.17 11.77 -36.43
C ARG A 3 10.85 10.96 -36.46
N LYS A 4 10.42 10.46 -37.63
CA LYS A 4 9.18 9.68 -37.78
C LYS A 4 9.36 8.17 -37.57
N PHE A 5 10.59 7.65 -37.53
CA PHE A 5 10.86 6.23 -37.28
C PHE A 5 11.20 5.92 -35.81
N THR A 6 11.45 6.95 -34.98
CA THR A 6 11.47 6.82 -33.51
C THR A 6 10.11 7.12 -32.88
N LEU A 7 9.18 7.72 -33.64
CA LEU A 7 7.76 7.85 -33.28
C LEU A 7 6.97 6.53 -33.48
N GLY A 8 7.68 5.41 -33.54
CA GLY A 8 7.12 4.05 -33.50
C GLY A 8 6.95 3.49 -32.08
N SER A 9 7.19 4.29 -31.03
CA SER A 9 6.81 3.94 -29.65
C SER A 9 5.33 4.24 -29.37
N GLY A 10 4.46 3.98 -30.36
CA GLY A 10 3.00 4.09 -30.28
C GLY A 10 2.32 2.87 -29.65
N GLU A 11 3.07 1.93 -29.08
CA GLU A 11 2.56 0.69 -28.48
C GLU A 11 3.22 0.37 -27.13
N ALA A 12 3.29 1.35 -26.23
CA ALA A 12 3.45 1.04 -24.80
C ALA A 12 2.10 0.82 -24.10
N THR A 13 1.01 0.63 -24.83
CA THR A 13 -0.35 0.65 -24.28
C THR A 13 -0.67 -0.65 -23.55
N PHE A 14 -0.47 -1.82 -24.15
CA PHE A 14 -0.84 -3.09 -23.50
C PHE A 14 -0.04 -3.39 -22.22
N GLY A 15 1.29 -3.25 -22.26
CA GLY A 15 2.14 -3.54 -21.11
C GLY A 15 1.99 -2.52 -19.98
N ALA A 16 1.93 -1.22 -20.29
CA ALA A 16 1.81 -0.17 -19.28
C ALA A 16 0.40 -0.14 -18.66
N ASP A 17 -0.65 -0.39 -19.44
CA ASP A 17 -2.02 -0.46 -18.91
C ASP A 17 -2.20 -1.67 -17.99
N ILE A 18 -1.60 -2.82 -18.32
CA ILE A 18 -1.57 -3.98 -17.43
C ILE A 18 -0.82 -3.65 -16.13
N MET A 19 0.36 -3.02 -16.21
CA MET A 19 1.15 -2.69 -15.02
C MET A 19 0.45 -1.64 -14.14
N MET A 20 -0.16 -0.61 -14.73
CA MET A 20 -0.90 0.43 -14.00
C MET A 20 -2.19 -0.13 -13.39
N GLY A 21 -2.93 -0.94 -14.15
CA GLY A 21 -4.16 -1.59 -13.70
C GLY A 21 -3.91 -2.58 -12.57
N ALA A 22 -2.93 -3.47 -12.73
CA ALA A 22 -2.51 -4.42 -11.71
C ALA A 22 -2.01 -3.71 -10.45
N GLY A 23 -1.20 -2.65 -10.61
CA GLY A 23 -0.69 -1.85 -9.49
C GLY A 23 -1.79 -1.14 -8.70
N ASN A 24 -2.76 -0.51 -9.38
CA ASN A 24 -3.89 0.15 -8.72
C ASN A 24 -4.81 -0.88 -8.03
N ALA A 25 -5.10 -2.01 -8.67
CA ALA A 25 -5.88 -3.07 -8.06
C ALA A 25 -5.17 -3.65 -6.82
N ALA A 26 -3.91 -4.06 -6.95
CA ALA A 26 -3.12 -4.61 -5.84
C ALA A 26 -2.92 -3.59 -4.71
N GLY A 27 -2.67 -2.31 -5.04
CA GLY A 27 -2.50 -1.24 -4.07
C GLY A 27 -3.73 -1.01 -3.20
N ARG A 28 -4.94 -1.21 -3.74
CA ARG A 28 -6.20 -1.12 -2.97
C ARG A 28 -6.34 -2.26 -1.96
N PHE A 29 -5.86 -3.46 -2.29
CA PHE A 29 -5.88 -4.61 -1.38
C PHE A 29 -4.79 -4.55 -0.30
N LEU A 30 -3.70 -3.83 -0.56
CA LEU A 30 -2.57 -3.75 0.37
C LEU A 30 -2.98 -3.20 1.74
N GLY A 31 -3.81 -2.16 1.80
CA GLY A 31 -4.25 -1.54 3.05
C GLY A 31 -4.94 -2.52 4.02
N PRO A 32 -6.04 -3.19 3.61
CA PRO A 32 -6.69 -4.22 4.42
C PRO A 32 -5.76 -5.36 4.83
N LEU A 33 -4.87 -5.82 3.93
CA LEU A 33 -3.91 -6.88 4.24
C LEU A 33 -2.92 -6.47 5.34
N ILE A 34 -2.43 -5.23 5.31
CA ILE A 34 -1.55 -4.69 6.37
C ILE A 34 -2.26 -4.72 7.72
N VAL A 35 -3.53 -4.30 7.77
CA VAL A 35 -4.31 -4.29 9.01
C VAL A 35 -4.49 -5.71 9.57
N LEU A 36 -4.82 -6.67 8.70
CA LEU A 36 -4.95 -8.08 9.10
C LEU A 36 -3.64 -8.63 9.66
N TYR A 37 -2.52 -8.38 8.97
CA TYR A 37 -1.21 -8.84 9.39
C TYR A 37 -0.74 -8.17 10.70
N ALA A 38 -0.96 -6.85 10.83
CA ALA A 38 -0.68 -6.10 12.04
C ALA A 38 -1.46 -6.67 13.24
N THR A 39 -2.74 -7.02 13.03
CA THR A 39 -3.61 -7.59 14.05
C THR A 39 -3.18 -9.01 14.43
N SER A 40 -2.75 -9.84 13.47
CA SER A 40 -2.23 -11.18 13.76
C SER A 40 -0.89 -11.13 14.51
N ALA A 41 -0.07 -10.10 14.26
CA ALA A 41 1.18 -9.89 14.99
C ALA A 41 0.91 -9.47 16.44
N SER A 42 0.03 -8.48 16.66
CA SER A 42 -0.58 -8.24 17.97
C SER A 42 -1.82 -7.35 17.88
N ILE A 43 -2.72 -7.54 18.83
CA ILE A 43 -3.96 -6.75 18.93
C ILE A 43 -3.67 -5.23 19.05
N PRO A 44 -2.75 -4.75 19.91
CA PRO A 44 -2.47 -3.31 20.03
C PRO A 44 -1.92 -2.70 18.73
N VAL A 45 -1.05 -3.43 18.03
CA VAL A 45 -0.51 -3.00 16.73
C VAL A 45 -1.58 -3.00 15.65
N GLY A 46 -2.47 -3.99 15.65
CA GLY A 46 -3.67 -4.03 14.81
C GLY A 46 -4.55 -2.79 15.01
N ILE A 47 -4.85 -2.42 16.25
CA ILE A 47 -5.62 -1.20 16.57
C ILE A 47 -4.89 0.04 16.05
N GLY A 48 -3.58 0.16 16.28
CA GLY A 48 -2.77 1.25 15.74
C GLY A 48 -2.88 1.36 14.22
N SER A 49 -2.80 0.23 13.51
CA SER A 49 -2.94 0.17 12.06
C SER A 49 -4.32 0.64 11.57
N ILE A 50 -5.40 0.28 12.28
CA ILE A 50 -6.76 0.72 11.95
C ILE A 50 -6.89 2.23 12.13
N ILE A 51 -6.39 2.78 13.24
CA ILE A 51 -6.44 4.22 13.52
C ILE A 51 -5.66 5.00 12.45
N GLY A 52 -4.44 4.57 12.13
CA GLY A 52 -3.62 5.19 11.10
C GLY A 52 -4.27 5.12 9.71
N ALA A 53 -4.88 3.98 9.37
CA ALA A 53 -5.64 3.79 8.14
C ALA A 53 -6.84 4.75 8.05
N ILE A 54 -7.60 4.92 9.13
CA ILE A 54 -8.76 5.83 9.19
C ILE A 54 -8.32 7.29 9.04
N ILE A 55 -7.22 7.70 9.69
CA ILE A 55 -6.69 9.06 9.56
C ILE A 55 -6.31 9.35 8.10
N PHE A 56 -5.61 8.43 7.44
CA PHE A 56 -5.20 8.61 6.04
C PHE A 56 -6.39 8.55 5.09
N TYR A 57 -7.39 7.71 5.38
CA TYR A 57 -8.64 7.70 4.64
C TYR A 57 -9.35 9.06 4.67
N LYS A 58 -9.41 9.70 5.84
CA LYS A 58 -9.99 11.04 5.99
C LYS A 58 -9.20 12.15 5.28
N TRP A 59 -7.92 11.94 5.01
CA TRP A 59 -7.07 12.89 4.31
C TRP A 59 -6.89 12.58 2.82
N ASP A 60 -7.71 11.66 2.26
CA ASP A 60 -7.59 11.19 0.88
C ASP A 60 -6.16 10.73 0.53
N LYS A 61 -5.44 10.22 1.54
CA LYS A 61 -4.10 9.65 1.42
C LYS A 61 -4.18 8.13 1.30
N PRO A 62 -3.15 7.47 0.74
CA PRO A 62 -3.14 6.02 0.60
C PRO A 62 -3.31 5.30 1.96
N ILE A 63 -4.39 4.54 2.11
CA ILE A 63 -4.75 3.84 3.37
C ILE A 63 -3.63 2.91 3.84
N ALA A 64 -2.93 2.26 2.90
CA ALA A 64 -1.78 1.41 3.19
C ALA A 64 -0.66 2.16 3.95
N GLY A 65 -0.37 3.41 3.57
CA GLY A 65 0.63 4.22 4.26
C GLY A 65 0.21 4.55 5.69
N GLY A 66 -1.07 4.89 5.89
CA GLY A 66 -1.63 5.12 7.23
C GLY A 66 -1.59 3.88 8.11
N ALA A 67 -1.93 2.72 7.55
CA ALA A 67 -1.90 1.44 8.25
C ALA A 67 -0.48 1.08 8.73
N ILE A 68 0.54 1.26 7.88
CA ILE A 68 1.94 1.03 8.23
C ILE A 68 2.39 1.98 9.35
N LEU A 69 2.16 3.29 9.18
CA LEU A 69 2.58 4.28 10.18
C LEU A 69 1.90 4.05 11.53
N GLY A 70 0.59 3.77 11.54
CA GLY A 70 -0.16 3.46 12.75
C GLY A 70 0.34 2.18 13.44
N ALA A 71 0.64 1.13 12.66
CA ALA A 71 1.23 -0.10 13.17
C ALA A 71 2.63 0.14 13.75
N MET A 72 3.49 0.91 13.08
CA MET A 72 4.84 1.21 13.55
C MET A 72 4.84 2.02 14.84
N ILE A 73 3.96 3.02 14.96
CA ILE A 73 3.83 3.83 16.18
C ILE A 73 3.40 2.95 17.34
N MET A 74 2.34 2.15 17.19
CA MET A 74 1.91 1.26 18.27
C MET A 74 2.91 0.14 18.55
N GLY A 75 3.58 -0.39 17.54
CA GLY A 75 4.61 -1.42 17.68
C GLY A 75 5.85 -0.94 18.45
N ALA A 76 6.15 0.36 18.39
CA ALA A 76 7.21 0.95 19.21
C ALA A 76 6.86 0.97 20.71
N PHE A 77 5.57 1.14 21.05
CA PHE A 77 5.10 1.12 22.45
C PHE A 77 4.78 -0.29 22.96
N PHE A 78 4.35 -1.17 22.06
CA PHE A 78 3.98 -2.56 22.35
C PHE A 78 4.81 -3.49 21.46
N PRO A 79 6.10 -3.74 21.82
CA PRO A 79 6.98 -4.56 21.02
C PRO A 79 6.42 -5.98 20.89
N VAL A 80 6.20 -6.38 19.65
CA VAL A 80 5.84 -7.74 19.28
C VAL A 80 7.09 -8.59 19.23
N VAL A 81 7.08 -9.72 19.94
CA VAL A 81 8.07 -10.77 19.71
C VAL A 81 7.86 -11.25 18.28
N ALA A 82 8.85 -11.04 17.42
CA ALA A 82 8.83 -11.54 16.06
C ALA A 82 8.65 -13.06 16.12
N GLN A 83 7.47 -13.55 15.73
CA GLN A 83 7.25 -14.97 15.53
C GLN A 83 7.83 -15.30 14.16
N GLY A 84 9.12 -15.66 14.16
CA GLY A 84 9.84 -16.25 13.03
C GLY A 84 9.73 -17.76 13.07
#